data_AF-A0A2G0CJJ2-F1
#
_entry.id   AF-A0A2G0CJJ2-F1
#
_cell.length_a   1.000
_cell.length_b   1.000
_cell.length_c   1.000
_cell.angle_alpha   90.00
_cell.angle_beta   90.00
_cell.angle_gamma   90.00
#
_symmetry.space_group_name_H-M   'P 1'
#
loop_
_entity.id
_entity.type
_entity.pdbx_description
1 polymer ?
#
loop_
_entity_poly.entity_id
_entity_poly.type
_entity_poly.pdbx_seq_one_letter_code
_entity_poly.pdbx_strand_id
1 'polypeptide(L)'
;MTVFSRFILFLLIALPIVYVAAALFNGEDPVANVKGWLGMDEPEPREENYEIPPPDDQQQEQLQDLRMENERLKLELERCRTEQSS
;
A
#
# COMPACT_ATOMS: atom_id res chain seq x y z
N MET A 1 14.01 24.38 35.41
CA MET A 1 12.98 23.41 34.99
C MET A 1 12.43 22.70 36.23
N THR A 2 11.12 22.79 36.46
CA THR A 2 10.44 22.10 37.58
C THR A 2 10.17 20.64 37.24
N VAL A 3 9.92 19.79 38.24
CA VAL A 3 9.50 18.38 38.02
C VAL A 3 8.23 18.32 37.17
N PHE A 4 7.30 19.24 37.41
CA PHE A 4 6.10 19.40 36.59
C PHE A 4 6.43 19.72 35.12
N SER A 5 7.33 20.66 34.85
CA SER A 5 7.77 20.92 33.46
C SER A 5 8.43 19.71 32.82
N ARG A 6 9.23 18.92 33.56
CA ARG A 6 9.84 17.68 33.02
C ARG A 6 8.78 16.65 32.65
N PHE A 7 7.71 16.53 33.44
CA PHE A 7 6.59 15.66 33.16
C PHE A 7 5.79 16.11 31.93
N ILE A 8 5.50 17.41 31.80
CA ILE A 8 4.83 17.96 30.61
C ILE A 8 5.68 17.72 29.35
N LEU A 9 6.99 17.95 29.43
CA LEU A 9 7.91 17.69 28.31
C LEU A 9 7.96 16.21 27.94
N PHE A 10 7.95 15.31 28.92
CA PHE A 10 7.86 13.88 28.68
C PHE A 10 6.55 13.53 27.95
N LEU A 11 5.41 14.02 28.43
CA LEU A 11 4.12 13.76 27.80
C LEU A 11 4.05 14.28 26.36
N LEU A 12 4.57 15.48 26.09
CA LEU A 12 4.59 16.05 24.74
C LEU A 12 5.32 15.16 23.72
N ILE A 13 6.31 14.38 24.17
CA ILE A 13 7.08 13.47 23.31
C ILE A 13 6.49 12.05 23.35
N ALA A 14 6.09 11.57 24.52
CA ALA A 14 5.60 10.20 24.70
C ALA A 14 4.24 9.98 24.05
N LEU A 15 3.31 10.93 24.13
CA LEU A 15 1.97 10.81 23.54
C LEU A 15 2.00 10.55 22.03
N PRO A 16 2.68 11.36 21.19
CA PRO A 16 2.68 11.12 19.75
C PRO A 16 3.35 9.79 19.40
N ILE A 17 4.39 9.37 20.13
CA ILE A 17 5.03 8.07 19.92
C ILE A 17 4.05 6.92 20.21
N VAL A 18 3.35 6.97 21.34
CA VAL A 18 2.37 5.96 21.72
C VAL A 18 1.22 5.91 20.72
N TYR A 19 0.75 7.06 20.25
CA TYR A 19 -0.28 7.15 19.23
C TYR A 19 0.15 6.47 17.92
N VAL A 20 1.35 6.77 17.41
CA VAL A 20 1.88 6.13 16.20
C VAL A 20 2.01 4.62 16.38
N ALA A 21 2.53 4.17 17.52
CA ALA A 21 2.67 2.75 17.80
C ALA A 21 1.32 2.01 17.83
N ALA A 22 0.30 2.62 18.43
CA ALA A 22 -1.06 2.05 18.47
C ALA A 22 -1.69 1.99 17.06
N ALA A 23 -1.56 3.06 16.27
CA ALA A 23 -2.07 3.10 14.90
C ALA A 23 -1.43 2.02 14.02
N LEU A 24 -0.10 1.86 14.09
CA LEU A 24 0.61 0.82 13.35
C LEU A 24 0.19 -0.60 13.78
N PHE A 25 -0.10 -0.80 15.07
CA PHE A 25 -0.60 -2.08 15.57
C PHE A 25 -2.01 -2.40 15.04
N ASN A 26 -2.84 -1.39 14.82
CA ASN A 26 -4.19 -1.52 14.25
C ASN A 26 -4.20 -1.53 12.71
N GLY A 27 -3.06 -1.32 12.05
CA GLY A 27 -2.95 -1.23 10.59
C GLY A 27 -3.41 0.12 10.01
N GLU A 28 -3.54 1.14 10.85
CA GLU A 28 -3.89 2.52 10.45
C GLU A 28 -2.61 3.29 10.09
N ASP A 29 -2.71 4.26 9.17
CA ASP A 29 -1.63 5.22 8.91
C ASP A 29 -1.79 6.46 9.81
N PRO A 30 -0.98 6.59 10.88
CA PRO A 30 -1.09 7.72 11.79
C PRO A 30 -0.70 9.04 11.14
N VAL A 31 0.17 9.02 10.12
CA VAL A 31 0.64 10.23 9.44
C VAL A 31 -0.47 10.78 8.55
N ALA A 32 -1.13 9.92 7.76
CA ALA A 32 -2.27 10.31 6.95
C ALA A 32 -3.42 10.85 7.81
N ASN A 33 -3.71 10.20 8.95
CA ASN A 33 -4.78 10.65 9.85
C ASN A 33 -4.49 12.04 10.47
N VAL A 34 -3.24 12.31 10.87
CA VAL A 34 -2.82 13.63 11.36
C VAL A 34 -2.86 14.67 10.24
N LYS A 35 -2.47 14.30 9.01
CA LYS A 35 -2.52 15.17 7.83
C LYS A 35 -3.96 15.61 7.52
N GLY A 36 -4.92 14.67 7.54
CA GLY A 36 -6.34 14.98 7.38
C GLY A 36 -6.92 15.81 8.53
N TRP A 37 -6.53 15.54 9.76
CA TRP A 37 -6.96 16.36 10.91
C TRP A 37 -6.46 17.81 10.83
N LEU A 38 -5.25 18.03 10.33
CA LEU A 38 -4.68 19.37 10.13
C LEU A 38 -5.26 20.09 8.91
N GLY A 39 -6.15 19.44 8.14
CA GLY A 39 -6.64 19.97 6.86
C GLY A 39 -5.54 20.15 5.84
N MET A 40 -4.43 19.42 6.00
CA MET A 40 -3.33 19.34 5.06
C MET A 40 -3.59 18.26 4.00
N ASP A 41 -4.85 17.95 3.74
CA ASP A 41 -5.24 17.19 2.56
C ASP A 41 -4.76 17.98 1.34
N GLU A 42 -3.54 17.68 0.86
CA GLU A 42 -3.30 17.77 -0.58
C GLU A 42 -4.48 17.08 -1.25
N PRO A 43 -5.03 17.64 -2.34
CA PRO A 43 -6.08 16.96 -3.05
C PRO A 43 -5.56 15.58 -3.39
N GLU A 44 -5.97 14.59 -2.59
CA GLU A 44 -5.89 13.18 -2.91
C GLU A 44 -6.43 13.12 -4.34
N PRO A 45 -5.72 12.49 -5.29
CA PRO A 45 -6.42 12.03 -6.47
C PRO A 45 -7.56 11.22 -5.89
N ARG A 46 -8.79 11.75 -5.98
CA ARG A 46 -9.99 11.01 -5.62
C ARG A 46 -9.77 9.64 -6.23
N GLU A 47 -9.98 8.56 -5.48
CA GLU A 47 -10.28 7.29 -6.13
C GLU A 47 -11.51 7.59 -6.98
N GLU A 48 -11.27 8.01 -8.22
CA GLU A 48 -12.27 8.00 -9.26
C GLU A 48 -12.67 6.55 -9.25
N ASN A 49 -13.90 6.31 -8.82
CA ASN A 49 -14.57 5.05 -9.04
C ASN A 49 -14.69 4.98 -10.57
N TYR A 50 -13.62 4.52 -11.21
CA TYR A 50 -13.58 4.20 -12.62
C TYR A 50 -14.56 3.04 -12.74
N GLU A 51 -15.79 3.34 -13.12
CA GLU A 51 -16.61 2.36 -13.81
C GLU A 51 -15.75 1.88 -14.97
N ILE A 52 -15.23 0.66 -14.84
CA ILE A 52 -14.42 -0.01 -15.86
C ILE A 52 -15.28 0.05 -17.12
N PRO A 53 -14.86 0.81 -18.16
CA PRO A 53 -15.57 0.81 -19.42
C PRO A 53 -15.65 -0.64 -19.89
N PRO A 54 -16.78 -1.09 -20.47
CA PRO A 54 -16.84 -2.45 -21.01
C PRO A 54 -15.61 -2.67 -21.90
N PRO A 55 -14.86 -3.76 -21.67
CA PRO A 55 -13.55 -3.94 -22.25
C PRO A 55 -13.63 -3.85 -23.77
N ASP A 56 -12.88 -2.91 -24.34
CA ASP A 56 -12.75 -2.72 -25.78
C ASP A 56 -12.22 -4.02 -26.41
N ASP A 57 -12.67 -4.37 -27.60
CA ASP A 57 -12.33 -5.66 -28.24
C ASP A 57 -10.80 -5.82 -28.35
N GLN A 58 -10.08 -4.71 -28.54
CA GLN A 58 -8.62 -4.67 -28.57
C GLN A 58 -7.96 -5.00 -27.22
N GLN A 59 -8.59 -4.65 -26.10
CA GLN A 59 -8.08 -4.96 -24.76
C GLN A 59 -8.32 -6.43 -24.40
N GLN A 60 -9.40 -7.03 -24.91
CA GLN A 60 -9.66 -8.46 -24.72
C GLN A 60 -8.65 -9.32 -25.47
N GLU A 61 -8.31 -8.96 -26.71
CA GLU A 61 -7.27 -9.64 -27.50
C GLU A 61 -5.91 -9.57 -26.80
N GLN A 62 -5.51 -8.39 -26.34
CA GLN A 62 -4.25 -8.22 -25.60
C GLN A 62 -4.23 -9.06 -24.31
N LEU A 63 -5.33 -9.08 -23.54
CA LEU A 63 -5.42 -9.92 -22.34
C LEU A 63 -5.34 -11.41 -22.66
N GLN A 64 -5.83 -11.84 -23.82
CA GLN A 64 -5.74 -13.23 -24.26
C GLN A 64 -4.30 -13.60 -24.63
N ASP A 65 -3.61 -12.73 -25.37
CA ASP A 65 -2.21 -12.91 -25.73
C ASP A 65 -1.30 -12.97 -24.51
N LEU A 66 -1.46 -12.05 -23.55
CA LEU A 66 -0.70 -12.06 -22.30
C LEU A 66 -0.91 -13.33 -21.47
N ARG A 67 -2.11 -13.92 -21.52
CA ARG A 67 -2.42 -15.18 -20.82
C ARG A 67 -1.73 -16.37 -21.49
N MET A 68 -1.74 -16.42 -22.82
CA MET A 68 -1.05 -17.46 -23.57
C MET A 68 0.47 -17.40 -23.35
N GLU A 69 1.04 -16.19 -23.32
CA GLU A 69 2.46 -16.00 -23.07
C GLU A 69 2.86 -16.40 -21.64
N ASN A 70 2.03 -16.09 -20.64
CA ASN A 70 2.26 -16.54 -19.26
C ASN A 70 2.26 -18.07 -19.13
N GLU A 71 1.29 -18.75 -19.75
CA GLU A 71 1.23 -20.21 -19.74
C GLU A 71 2.48 -20.81 -20.39
N ARG A 72 2.90 -20.27 -21.54
CA ARG A 72 4.12 -20.71 -22.22
C ARG A 72 5.36 -20.53 -21.34
N LEU A 73 5.53 -19.35 -20.75
CA LEU A 73 6.69 -19.06 -19.89
C LEU A 73 6.72 -19.95 -18.65
N LYS A 74 5.57 -20.28 -18.07
CA LYS A 74 5.48 -21.22 -16.94
C LYS A 74 5.95 -22.63 -17.34
N LEU A 75 5.52 -23.12 -18.50
CA LEU A 75 5.97 -24.42 -19.01
C LEU A 75 7.48 -24.45 -19.28
N GLU A 76 8.04 -23.36 -19.84
CA GLU A 76 9.48 -23.23 -20.06
C GLU A 76 10.26 -23.21 -18.72
N LEU A 77 9.74 -22.52 -17.70
CA LEU A 77 10.33 -22.51 -16.35
C LEU A 77 10.28 -23.89 -15.69
N GLU A 78 9.17 -24.61 -15.80
CA GLU A 78 9.05 -25.97 -15.27
C GLU A 78 10.05 -26.90 -15.95
N ARG A 79 10.19 -26.81 -17.28
CA ARG A 79 11.17 -27.57 -18.03
C ARG A 79 12.60 -27.28 -17.56
N CYS A 80 13.01 -26.01 -17.52
CA CYS A 80 14.35 -25.65 -17.04
C CYS A 80 14.59 -26.08 -15.58
N ARG A 81 13.57 -26.02 -14.73
CA ARG A 81 13.65 -26.48 -13.35
C ARG A 81 13.86 -28.01 -13.26
N THR A 82 13.16 -28.77 -14.08
CA THR A 82 13.34 -30.23 -14.13
C THR A 82 14.70 -30.64 -14.70
N GLU A 83 15.22 -29.90 -15.69
CA GLU A 83 16.55 -30.11 -16.28
C GLU A 83 17.69 -29.74 -15.30
N GLN A 84 17.48 -28.80 -14.37
CA GLN A 84 18.46 -28.48 -13.31
C GLN A 84 18.40 -29.43 -12.10
N SER A 85 17.30 -30.16 -11.92
CA SER A 85 17.10 -31.07 -10.79
C SER A 85 17.48 -32.52 -11.11
N SER A 86 18.01 -32.78 -12.31
CA SER A 86 18.45 -34.10 -12.78
C SER A 86 19.94 -34.08 -13.11
#